data_AF-A0A0R1ZRP7-F1
#
_entry.id   AF-A0A0R1ZRP7-F1
#
_cell.length_a   1.000
_cell.length_b   1.000
_cell.length_c   1.000
_cell.angle_alpha   90.00
_cell.angle_beta   90.00
_cell.angle_gamma   90.00
#
_symmetry.space_group_name_H-M   'P 1'
#
loop_
_entity.id
_entity.type
_entity.pdbx_description
1 polymer ?
#
loop_
_entity_poly.entity_id
_entity_poly.type
_entity_poly.pdbx_seq_one_letter_code
_entity_poly.pdbx_strand_id
1 'polypeptide(L)'
;MKRIEESGEISFKQAFIDFWRGLFSFGGRSTRKGYWYGVLMMPLTILMVVTGGIVTLNIILAMTLNKVVGSFLIISLLIETVVYITISIGSTALFFRRMRDVGFKTAPLVIWIVITVLFLRVPLLGFVIRVINIWLLYVLSVPTGHFVKEYQNGFMKFLFEEPENFKFCDDLRVIKFNPNGTEETIEKGKIMERGKVSFKQAVHDFFHGILSFGGRSTRAGYWKSQLLIIPIYIVVMGIVITLTVFTFNTISHALTTMPDLSFGDGLGAFLCIIFIVLLALLGPGLLITGLMIPVGVANWSVMIRRLRDVGLKLKTMFIGWGIMAILDSIIWEIFTVGYGSPQGMLWALLWEFGIDLTIQIIFLCLPTGAMATQKENSIFFENKAIF
;
A
#
# COMPACT_ATOMS: atom_id res chain seq x y z
N MET A 1 -13.74 26.43 -10.94
CA MET A 1 -13.10 25.10 -10.85
C MET A 1 -14.15 24.03 -11.13
N LYS A 2 -13.91 23.10 -12.06
CA LYS A 2 -14.82 21.97 -12.30
C LYS A 2 -14.82 21.06 -11.07
N ARG A 3 -16.00 20.69 -10.57
CA ARG A 3 -16.18 19.82 -9.39
C ARG A 3 -15.49 18.48 -9.63
N ILE A 4 -14.70 18.03 -8.65
CA ILE A 4 -14.20 16.65 -8.60
C ILE A 4 -15.43 15.74 -8.41
N GLU A 5 -15.46 14.57 -9.02
CA GLU A 5 -16.55 13.62 -8.78
C GLU A 5 -16.43 13.05 -7.36
N GLU A 6 -17.32 13.51 -6.48
CA GLU A 6 -17.31 13.19 -5.05
C GLU A 6 -18.11 11.93 -4.71
N SER A 7 -18.77 11.28 -5.67
CA SER A 7 -19.68 10.15 -5.43
C SER A 7 -19.77 9.18 -6.61
N GLY A 8 -19.85 7.88 -6.32
CA GLY A 8 -20.09 6.82 -7.31
C GLY A 8 -18.89 5.89 -7.59
N GLU A 9 -19.06 4.95 -8.53
CA GLU A 9 -17.98 4.04 -8.94
C GLU A 9 -16.92 4.77 -9.78
N ILE A 10 -15.84 5.19 -9.13
CA ILE A 10 -14.70 5.82 -9.79
C ILE A 10 -13.84 4.75 -10.48
N SER A 11 -13.66 4.89 -11.80
CA SER A 11 -12.71 4.10 -12.56
C SER A 11 -11.27 4.56 -12.31
N PHE A 12 -10.28 3.68 -12.55
CA PHE A 12 -8.86 4.02 -12.43
C PHE A 12 -8.47 5.29 -13.22
N LYS A 13 -8.96 5.39 -14.46
CA LYS A 13 -8.72 6.57 -15.32
C LYS A 13 -9.30 7.84 -14.72
N GLN A 14 -10.49 7.75 -14.14
CA GLN A 14 -11.14 8.90 -13.51
C GLN A 14 -10.36 9.33 -12.25
N ALA A 15 -9.94 8.37 -11.42
CA ALA A 15 -9.08 8.65 -10.26
C ALA A 15 -7.73 9.30 -10.64
N PHE A 16 -7.11 8.90 -11.76
CA PHE A 16 -5.92 9.57 -12.30
C PHE A 16 -6.19 11.05 -12.57
N ILE A 17 -7.25 11.32 -13.33
CA ILE A 17 -7.63 12.66 -13.73
C ILE A 17 -7.94 13.51 -12.48
N ASP A 18 -8.63 12.94 -11.49
CA ASP A 18 -9.02 13.62 -10.27
C ASP A 18 -7.85 13.84 -9.29
N PHE A 19 -6.83 12.98 -9.33
CA PHE A 19 -5.57 13.21 -8.62
C PHE A 19 -4.87 14.47 -9.16
N TRP A 20 -4.61 14.51 -10.47
CA TRP A 20 -3.90 15.63 -11.10
C TRP A 20 -4.70 16.93 -11.11
N ARG A 21 -6.02 16.88 -11.37
CA ARG A 21 -6.88 18.06 -11.28
C ARG A 21 -6.98 18.59 -9.84
N GLY A 22 -6.95 17.69 -8.87
CA GLY A 22 -7.03 18.02 -7.45
C GLY A 22 -5.68 18.24 -6.77
N LEU A 23 -4.57 18.36 -7.53
CA LEU A 23 -3.22 18.36 -6.98
C LEU A 23 -3.03 19.37 -5.84
N PHE A 24 -3.50 20.60 -6.03
CA PHE A 24 -3.46 21.68 -5.03
C PHE A 24 -4.83 21.93 -4.35
N SER A 25 -5.81 21.06 -4.59
CA SER A 25 -7.15 21.20 -4.01
C SER A 25 -7.26 20.38 -2.73
N PHE A 26 -7.08 21.04 -1.59
CA PHE A 26 -7.29 20.45 -0.28
C PHE A 26 -8.76 20.41 0.15
N GLY A 27 -9.66 21.01 -0.64
CA GLY A 27 -11.12 21.00 -0.47
C GLY A 27 -11.81 19.82 -1.16
N GLY A 28 -13.11 19.60 -0.88
CA GLY A 28 -13.93 18.52 -1.49
C GLY A 28 -13.79 17.15 -0.83
N ARG A 29 -14.38 16.08 -1.37
CA ARG A 29 -14.25 14.73 -0.79
C ARG A 29 -13.66 13.74 -1.80
N SER A 30 -13.16 12.61 -1.30
CA SER A 30 -12.67 11.52 -2.15
C SER A 30 -13.22 10.19 -1.65
N THR A 31 -13.88 9.48 -2.57
CA THR A 31 -14.39 8.13 -2.37
C THR A 31 -13.27 7.18 -1.97
N ARG A 32 -13.60 6.07 -1.33
CA ARG A 32 -12.57 5.10 -0.90
C ARG A 32 -11.82 4.55 -2.11
N LYS A 33 -12.55 4.17 -3.17
CA LYS A 33 -11.96 3.66 -4.41
C LYS A 33 -11.08 4.74 -5.07
N GLY A 34 -11.57 5.99 -5.12
CA GLY A 34 -10.82 7.12 -5.68
C GLY A 34 -9.53 7.41 -4.92
N TYR A 35 -9.56 7.40 -3.59
CA TYR A 35 -8.38 7.57 -2.74
C TYR A 35 -7.32 6.49 -3.01
N TRP A 36 -7.70 5.21 -2.93
CA TRP A 36 -6.74 4.13 -3.07
C TRP A 36 -6.21 4.01 -4.51
N TYR A 37 -7.01 4.31 -5.55
CA TYR A 37 -6.49 4.44 -6.91
C TYR A 37 -5.52 5.63 -7.02
N GLY A 38 -5.85 6.76 -6.39
CA GLY A 38 -5.03 7.96 -6.44
C GLY A 38 -3.76 7.91 -5.57
N VAL A 39 -3.69 7.09 -4.52
CA VAL A 39 -2.52 6.99 -3.62
C VAL A 39 -1.65 5.77 -3.92
N LEU A 40 -2.22 4.58 -4.03
CA LEU A 40 -1.42 3.35 -4.18
C LEU A 40 -0.87 3.17 -5.59
N MET A 41 -1.65 3.57 -6.59
CA MET A 41 -1.32 3.25 -7.97
C MET A 41 -0.58 4.38 -8.69
N MET A 42 -0.63 5.60 -8.16
CA MET A 42 -0.14 6.81 -8.84
C MET A 42 1.14 7.35 -8.20
N PRO A 43 1.13 7.96 -6.99
CA PRO A 43 2.33 8.39 -6.29
C PRO A 43 3.41 7.32 -6.19
N LEU A 44 3.08 6.15 -5.67
CA LEU A 44 4.07 5.12 -5.37
C LEU A 44 4.63 4.50 -6.65
N THR A 45 3.77 4.14 -7.61
CA THR A 45 4.19 3.62 -8.91
C THR A 45 5.00 4.64 -9.70
N ILE A 46 4.52 5.88 -9.82
CA ILE A 46 5.21 6.93 -10.59
C ILE A 46 6.54 7.27 -9.93
N LEU A 47 6.57 7.43 -8.60
CA LEU A 47 7.81 7.75 -7.89
C LEU A 47 8.83 6.61 -8.06
N MET A 48 8.45 5.35 -7.83
CA MET A 48 9.38 4.23 -7.99
C MET A 48 9.83 4.02 -9.44
N VAL A 49 8.94 4.18 -10.42
CA VAL A 49 9.29 4.05 -11.84
C VAL A 49 10.18 5.20 -12.30
N VAL A 50 9.88 6.44 -11.91
CA VAL A 50 10.69 7.61 -12.28
C VAL A 50 12.06 7.55 -11.61
N THR A 51 12.12 7.31 -10.28
CA THR A 51 13.38 7.15 -9.56
C THR A 51 14.19 5.98 -10.15
N GLY A 52 13.56 4.82 -10.36
CA GLY A 52 14.23 3.66 -10.93
C GLY A 52 14.77 3.90 -12.35
N GLY A 53 13.98 4.59 -13.19
CA GLY A 53 14.37 4.97 -14.55
C GLY A 53 15.50 5.98 -14.58
N ILE A 54 15.45 7.01 -13.72
CA ILE A 54 16.50 8.01 -13.58
C ILE A 54 17.80 7.35 -13.11
N VAL A 55 17.75 6.52 -12.06
CA VAL A 55 18.93 5.82 -11.55
C VAL A 55 19.53 4.93 -12.65
N THR A 56 18.71 4.16 -13.35
CA THR A 56 19.17 3.29 -14.45
C THR A 56 19.81 4.10 -15.59
N LEU A 57 19.19 5.21 -16.00
CA LEU A 57 19.70 6.08 -17.05
C LEU A 57 21.05 6.70 -16.67
N ASN A 58 21.20 7.20 -15.44
CA ASN A 58 22.45 7.79 -14.97
C ASN A 58 23.60 6.78 -14.99
N ILE A 59 23.31 5.51 -14.69
CA ILE A 59 24.31 4.43 -14.73
C ILE A 59 24.73 4.12 -16.16
N ILE A 60 23.78 4.00 -17.07
CA ILE A 60 24.07 3.79 -18.50
C ILE A 60 24.95 4.94 -19.03
N LEU A 61 24.59 6.19 -18.70
CA LEU A 61 25.36 7.37 -19.10
C LEU A 61 26.76 7.39 -18.47
N ALA A 62 26.89 6.99 -17.20
CA ALA A 62 28.18 6.88 -16.53
C ALA A 62 29.09 5.84 -17.20
N MET A 63 28.53 4.68 -17.58
CA MET A 63 29.27 3.62 -18.27
C MET A 63 29.63 3.98 -19.72
N THR A 64 28.80 4.76 -20.42
CA THR A 64 28.98 5.03 -21.86
C THR A 64 29.77 6.30 -22.17
N LEU A 65 29.65 7.36 -21.36
CA LEU A 65 30.17 8.69 -21.73
C LEU A 65 31.40 9.15 -20.94
N ASN A 66 31.83 8.41 -19.90
CA ASN A 66 33.09 8.53 -19.13
C ASN A 66 33.55 9.94 -18.64
N LYS A 67 32.82 11.04 -18.94
CA LYS A 67 33.27 12.43 -18.69
C LYS A 67 32.17 13.44 -18.31
N VAL A 68 30.88 13.08 -18.31
CA VAL A 68 29.77 14.05 -18.08
C VAL A 68 28.80 13.61 -16.97
N VAL A 69 29.24 12.79 -16.02
CA VAL A 69 28.33 12.22 -15.00
C VAL A 69 27.76 13.29 -14.05
N GLY A 70 28.55 14.29 -13.68
CA GLY A 70 28.16 15.30 -12.69
C GLY A 70 26.96 16.16 -13.09
N SER A 71 26.98 16.75 -14.29
CA SER A 71 25.90 17.63 -14.75
C SER A 71 24.58 16.88 -14.98
N PHE A 72 24.65 15.65 -15.51
CA PHE A 72 23.47 14.81 -15.71
C PHE A 72 22.87 14.34 -14.38
N LEU A 73 23.71 14.05 -13.38
CA LEU A 73 23.25 13.66 -12.04
C LEU A 73 22.53 14.82 -11.33
N ILE A 74 23.04 16.05 -11.45
CA ILE A 74 22.37 17.23 -10.89
C ILE A 74 21.00 17.44 -11.55
N ILE A 75 20.92 17.37 -12.88
CA ILE A 75 19.64 17.48 -13.61
C ILE A 75 18.66 16.38 -13.19
N SER A 76 19.16 15.15 -13.05
CA SER A 76 18.39 14.00 -12.61
C SER A 76 17.81 14.16 -11.20
N LEU A 77 18.62 14.63 -10.26
CA LEU A 77 18.18 14.93 -8.89
C LEU A 77 17.16 16.07 -8.86
N LEU A 78 17.30 17.09 -9.71
CA LEU A 78 16.32 18.17 -9.82
C LEU A 78 14.98 17.65 -10.34
N ILE A 79 14.99 16.81 -11.39
CA ILE A 79 13.77 16.18 -11.92
C ILE A 79 13.10 15.33 -10.83
N GLU A 80 13.87 14.47 -10.17
CA GLU A 80 13.36 13.62 -9.09
C GLU A 80 12.76 14.43 -7.95
N THR A 81 13.44 15.50 -7.52
CA THR A 81 12.96 16.40 -6.46
C THR A 81 11.64 17.07 -6.87
N VAL A 82 11.53 17.56 -8.10
CA VAL A 82 10.29 18.17 -8.60
C VAL A 82 9.15 17.15 -8.65
N VAL A 83 9.42 15.93 -9.13
CA VAL A 83 8.43 14.85 -9.16
C VAL A 83 8.00 14.48 -7.74
N TYR A 84 8.94 14.27 -6.83
CA TYR A 84 8.67 13.93 -5.45
C TYR A 84 7.81 14.98 -4.74
N ILE A 85 8.14 16.28 -4.88
CA ILE A 85 7.37 17.38 -4.29
C ILE A 85 5.95 17.40 -4.88
N THR A 86 5.83 17.34 -6.19
CA THR A 86 4.54 17.36 -6.90
C THR A 86 3.62 16.23 -6.43
N ILE A 87 4.15 15.01 -6.39
CA ILE A 87 3.44 13.82 -5.95
C ILE A 87 3.08 13.88 -4.46
N SER A 88 3.99 14.38 -3.62
CA SER A 88 3.77 14.54 -2.18
C SER A 88 2.62 15.51 -1.88
N ILE A 89 2.57 16.64 -2.61
CA ILE A 89 1.48 17.61 -2.49
C ILE A 89 0.14 16.98 -2.88
N GLY A 90 0.09 16.33 -4.05
CA GLY A 90 -1.13 15.65 -4.51
C GLY A 90 -1.62 14.55 -3.56
N SER A 91 -0.70 13.74 -3.04
CA SER A 91 -1.00 12.67 -2.08
C SER A 91 -1.57 13.24 -0.78
N THR A 92 -0.98 14.32 -0.28
CA THR A 92 -1.44 15.01 0.91
C THR A 92 -2.84 15.59 0.68
N ALA A 93 -3.06 16.29 -0.44
CA ALA A 93 -4.37 16.84 -0.78
C ALA A 93 -5.45 15.75 -0.87
N LEU A 94 -5.12 14.58 -1.43
CA LEU A 94 -6.02 13.43 -1.54
C LEU A 94 -6.29 12.79 -0.17
N PHE A 95 -5.28 12.72 0.71
CA PHE A 95 -5.44 12.28 2.10
C PHE A 95 -6.42 13.16 2.87
N PHE A 96 -6.31 14.48 2.80
CA PHE A 96 -7.28 15.40 3.43
C PHE A 96 -8.70 15.17 2.91
N ARG A 97 -8.86 14.99 1.60
CA ARG A 97 -10.17 14.70 0.97
C ARG A 97 -10.76 13.39 1.48
N ARG A 98 -9.95 12.34 1.64
CA ARG A 98 -10.40 11.04 2.17
C ARG A 98 -10.75 11.13 3.65
N MET A 99 -9.92 11.78 4.46
CA MET A 99 -10.17 11.92 5.90
C MET A 99 -11.48 12.69 6.14
N ARG A 100 -11.74 13.76 5.39
CA ARG A 100 -13.03 14.47 5.43
C ARG A 100 -14.20 13.65 4.89
N ASP A 101 -13.98 12.72 3.98
CA ASP A 101 -15.02 11.78 3.55
C ASP A 101 -15.35 10.73 4.63
N VAL A 102 -14.37 10.33 5.40
CA VAL A 102 -14.55 9.40 6.52
C VAL A 102 -15.20 10.08 7.75
N GLY A 103 -15.14 11.41 7.80
CA GLY A 103 -15.80 12.24 8.81
C GLY A 103 -14.87 13.09 9.66
N PHE A 104 -13.57 13.18 9.36
CA PHE A 104 -12.64 13.99 10.14
C PHE A 104 -12.77 15.49 9.85
N LYS A 105 -12.55 16.30 10.89
CA LYS A 105 -12.33 17.75 10.76
C LYS A 105 -10.94 18.04 10.21
N THR A 106 -10.78 19.17 9.54
CA THR A 106 -9.50 19.60 8.95
C THR A 106 -8.44 19.94 10.02
N ALA A 107 -8.83 20.60 11.13
CA ALA A 107 -7.88 21.09 12.12
C ALA A 107 -7.03 19.98 12.79
N PRO A 108 -7.60 18.85 13.26
CA PRO A 108 -6.82 17.72 13.74
C PRO A 108 -5.83 17.15 12.71
N LEU A 109 -6.19 17.15 11.42
CA LEU A 109 -5.32 16.66 10.35
C LEU A 109 -4.10 17.57 10.15
N VAL A 110 -4.30 18.89 10.22
CA VAL A 110 -3.20 19.86 10.14
C VAL A 110 -2.23 19.68 11.32
N ILE A 111 -2.77 19.49 12.53
CA ILE A 111 -1.96 19.21 13.73
C ILE A 111 -1.12 17.94 13.53
N TRP A 112 -1.74 16.86 13.02
CA TRP A 112 -1.03 15.61 12.74
C TRP A 112 0.13 15.78 11.74
N ILE A 113 -0.06 16.57 10.67
CA ILE A 113 1.01 16.85 9.70
C ILE A 113 2.16 17.63 10.35
N VAL A 114 1.83 18.68 11.11
CA VAL A 114 2.85 19.49 11.80
C VAL A 114 3.67 18.62 12.74
N ILE A 115 3.00 17.75 13.53
CA ILE A 115 3.67 16.79 14.40
C ILE A 115 4.59 15.87 13.59
N THR A 116 4.10 15.33 12.46
CA THR A 116 4.85 14.41 11.60
C THR A 116 6.12 15.06 11.01
N VAL A 117 6.04 16.32 10.59
CA VAL A 117 7.17 17.06 10.00
C VAL A 117 8.22 17.42 11.06
N LEU A 118 7.78 17.84 12.26
CA LEU A 118 8.69 18.23 13.35
C LEU A 118 9.48 17.05 13.93
N PHE A 119 9.14 15.82 13.55
CA PHE A 119 9.46 14.62 14.29
C PHE A 119 10.75 13.90 13.92
N LEU A 120 11.42 14.33 12.86
CA LEU A 120 12.64 13.70 12.35
C LEU A 120 13.82 13.71 13.37
N ARG A 121 13.62 14.15 14.61
CA ARG A 121 14.64 14.36 15.64
C ARG A 121 14.45 13.63 16.97
N VAL A 122 13.37 12.85 17.17
CA VAL A 122 13.13 12.12 18.44
C VAL A 122 12.74 10.64 18.21
N PRO A 123 13.58 9.66 18.63
CA PRO A 123 13.37 8.24 18.35
C PRO A 123 12.11 7.61 18.97
N LEU A 124 11.81 7.88 20.25
CA LEU A 124 10.64 7.32 20.97
C LEU A 124 9.33 7.71 20.31
N LEU A 125 9.30 8.96 19.87
CA LEU A 125 8.21 9.55 19.14
C LEU A 125 8.02 8.74 17.83
N GLY A 126 9.10 8.36 17.12
CA GLY A 126 9.06 7.57 15.87
C GLY A 126 8.18 6.31 15.94
N PHE A 127 8.26 5.59 17.05
CA PHE A 127 7.40 4.43 17.31
C PHE A 127 5.91 4.80 17.37
N VAL A 128 5.57 5.89 18.07
CA VAL A 128 4.18 6.39 18.18
C VAL A 128 3.60 6.75 16.80
N ILE A 129 4.38 7.38 15.92
CA ILE A 129 3.94 7.67 14.55
C ILE A 129 3.65 6.39 13.76
N ARG A 130 4.47 5.34 13.90
CA ARG A 130 4.21 4.06 13.21
C ARG A 130 2.87 3.46 13.64
N VAL A 131 2.57 3.49 14.94
CA VAL A 131 1.27 3.04 15.48
C VAL A 131 0.11 3.89 14.92
N ILE A 132 0.27 5.22 14.90
CA ILE A 132 -0.72 6.13 14.32
C ILE A 132 -0.92 5.85 12.82
N ASN A 133 0.15 5.58 12.07
CA ASN A 133 0.06 5.29 10.64
C ASN A 133 -0.71 4.00 10.36
N ILE A 134 -0.53 2.95 11.17
CA ILE A 134 -1.33 1.72 11.07
C ILE A 134 -2.81 2.02 11.31
N TRP A 135 -3.12 2.84 12.32
CA TRP A 135 -4.48 3.27 12.58
C TRP A 135 -5.05 4.13 11.44
N LEU A 136 -4.26 5.02 10.84
CA LEU A 136 -4.66 5.81 9.68
C LEU A 136 -4.94 4.93 8.45
N LEU A 137 -4.15 3.88 8.20
CA LEU A 137 -4.43 2.91 7.14
C LEU A 137 -5.81 2.25 7.31
N TYR A 138 -6.18 1.92 8.55
CA TYR A 138 -7.52 1.45 8.86
C TYR A 138 -8.59 2.51 8.56
N VAL A 139 -8.40 3.75 9.04
CA VAL A 139 -9.31 4.87 8.80
C VAL A 139 -9.53 5.13 7.31
N LEU A 140 -8.48 5.05 6.49
CA LEU A 140 -8.57 5.25 5.04
C LEU A 140 -9.34 4.12 4.33
N SER A 141 -9.44 2.95 4.96
CA SER A 141 -10.10 1.76 4.43
C SER A 141 -11.59 1.65 4.78
N VAL A 142 -12.07 2.37 5.80
CA VAL A 142 -13.48 2.33 6.21
C VAL A 142 -14.40 3.08 5.22
N PRO A 143 -15.71 2.78 5.19
CA PRO A 143 -16.68 3.48 4.37
C PRO A 143 -16.83 4.97 4.72
N THR A 144 -17.43 5.73 3.80
CA THR A 144 -17.77 7.16 3.96
C THR A 144 -18.65 7.41 5.20
N GLY A 145 -18.32 8.44 5.96
CA GLY A 145 -19.03 8.85 7.16
C GLY A 145 -19.09 7.79 8.27
N HIS A 146 -18.21 6.80 8.26
CA HIS A 146 -18.18 5.73 9.27
C HIS A 146 -18.13 6.28 10.69
N PHE A 147 -17.28 7.28 10.96
CA PHE A 147 -17.12 7.83 12.32
C PHE A 147 -18.15 8.90 12.69
N VAL A 148 -18.86 9.44 11.71
CA VAL A 148 -19.96 10.39 11.93
C VAL A 148 -21.16 9.70 12.56
N LYS A 149 -21.39 8.42 12.19
CA LYS A 149 -22.54 7.63 12.66
C LYS A 149 -22.36 7.05 14.06
N GLU A 150 -21.13 6.91 14.56
CA GLU A 150 -20.85 6.04 15.71
C GLU A 150 -20.63 6.77 17.07
N TYR A 151 -20.40 8.09 17.20
CA TYR A 151 -19.93 8.64 18.50
C TYR A 151 -20.28 10.10 18.88
N GLN A 152 -20.49 10.35 20.20
CA GLN A 152 -20.76 11.68 20.82
C GLN A 152 -19.90 12.05 22.07
N ASN A 153 -18.71 11.46 22.28
CA ASN A 153 -17.84 11.87 23.41
C ASN A 153 -17.02 13.14 23.09
N GLY A 154 -16.63 13.93 24.11
CA GLY A 154 -15.98 15.24 23.93
C GLY A 154 -14.70 15.23 23.06
N PHE A 155 -13.82 14.24 23.24
CA PHE A 155 -12.63 14.09 22.38
C PHE A 155 -12.99 13.73 20.93
N MET A 156 -14.00 12.90 20.72
CA MET A 156 -14.47 12.53 19.38
C MET A 156 -15.10 13.73 18.66
N LYS A 157 -15.78 14.64 19.38
CA LYS A 157 -16.29 15.91 18.82
C LYS A 157 -15.18 16.82 18.29
N PHE A 158 -13.98 16.77 18.87
CA PHE A 158 -12.84 17.51 18.33
C PHE A 158 -12.34 16.91 17.01
N LEU A 159 -12.33 15.57 16.91
CA LEU A 159 -11.80 14.86 15.74
C LEU A 159 -12.76 14.80 14.56
N PHE A 160 -14.06 14.63 14.80
CA PHE A 160 -15.05 14.29 13.79
C PHE A 160 -16.11 15.37 13.56
N GLU A 161 -16.64 15.41 12.34
CA GLU A 161 -17.81 16.21 11.95
C GLU A 161 -19.08 15.65 12.58
N GLU A 162 -20.00 16.55 12.95
CA GLU A 162 -21.30 16.18 13.50
C GLU A 162 -22.24 15.70 12.39
N PRO A 163 -23.17 14.76 12.67
CA PRO A 163 -24.07 14.20 11.68
C PRO A 163 -24.87 15.24 10.90
N GLU A 164 -25.31 16.30 11.57
CA GLU A 164 -26.12 17.38 11.00
C GLU A 164 -25.36 18.21 9.96
N ASN A 165 -24.04 18.31 10.11
CA ASN A 165 -23.17 19.08 9.22
C ASN A 165 -22.53 18.22 8.12
N PHE A 166 -22.65 16.89 8.23
CA PHE A 166 -22.01 15.95 7.32
C PHE A 166 -22.90 15.61 6.11
N LYS A 167 -22.55 16.11 4.92
CA LYS A 167 -23.19 15.66 3.67
C LYS A 167 -22.74 14.24 3.31
N PHE A 168 -23.63 13.26 3.25
CA PHE A 168 -23.24 11.93 2.78
C PHE A 168 -23.00 11.92 1.27
N CYS A 169 -21.74 11.73 0.85
CA CYS A 169 -21.38 11.40 -0.52
C CYS A 169 -21.33 9.87 -0.62
N ASP A 170 -22.46 9.23 -0.89
CA ASP A 170 -22.56 7.77 -0.77
C ASP A 170 -21.72 7.08 -1.86
N ASP A 171 -20.73 6.28 -1.45
CA ASP A 171 -19.98 5.41 -2.35
C ASP A 171 -20.81 4.21 -2.82
N LEU A 172 -21.96 3.93 -2.20
CA LEU A 172 -22.66 2.65 -2.38
C LEU A 172 -24.20 2.69 -2.31
N ARG A 173 -24.88 3.84 -2.42
CA ARG A 173 -26.36 3.85 -2.54
C ARG A 173 -26.85 4.70 -3.70
N VAL A 174 -27.20 4.05 -4.80
CA VAL A 174 -28.17 4.63 -5.73
C VAL A 174 -29.55 4.26 -5.17
N ILE A 175 -30.17 5.17 -4.41
CA ILE A 175 -31.59 5.05 -4.07
C ILE A 175 -32.36 5.48 -5.34
N LYS A 176 -32.88 4.52 -6.11
CA LYS A 176 -33.90 4.82 -7.11
C LYS A 176 -35.26 4.72 -6.44
N PHE A 177 -35.97 5.83 -6.37
CA PHE A 177 -37.39 5.84 -6.02
C PHE A 177 -38.18 5.38 -7.25
N ASN A 178 -38.90 4.26 -7.13
CA ASN A 178 -40.03 4.01 -8.02
C ASN A 178 -41.17 4.96 -7.63
N PRO A 179 -42.02 5.41 -8.58
CA PRO A 179 -43.15 6.30 -8.29
C PRO A 179 -44.17 5.74 -7.28
N ASN A 180 -44.03 4.47 -6.87
CA ASN A 180 -44.92 3.78 -5.95
C ASN A 180 -44.36 3.65 -4.51
N GLY A 181 -43.24 4.29 -4.19
CA GLY A 181 -42.77 4.43 -2.80
C GLY A 181 -42.20 3.17 -2.12
N THR A 182 -42.00 2.07 -2.85
CA THR A 182 -41.27 0.91 -2.32
C THR A 182 -39.77 1.03 -2.61
N GLU A 183 -38.97 1.04 -1.55
CA GLU A 183 -37.50 1.02 -1.62
C GLU A 183 -37.04 -0.30 -2.25
N GLU A 184 -36.55 -0.27 -3.49
CA GLU A 184 -35.69 -1.34 -4.00
C GLU A 184 -34.23 -0.94 -3.74
N THR A 185 -33.66 -1.45 -2.64
CA THR A 185 -32.22 -1.39 -2.41
C THR A 185 -31.52 -2.31 -3.41
N ILE A 186 -31.18 -1.79 -4.59
CA ILE A 186 -30.22 -2.47 -5.46
C ILE A 186 -28.84 -2.31 -4.81
N GLU A 187 -28.45 -3.24 -3.92
CA GLU A 187 -27.05 -3.41 -3.48
C GLU A 187 -26.21 -3.81 -4.71
N LYS A 188 -25.82 -2.85 -5.55
CA LYS A 188 -24.88 -3.09 -6.64
C LYS A 188 -23.46 -2.80 -6.17
N GLY A 189 -22.62 -3.83 -6.20
CA GLY A 189 -21.16 -3.70 -6.20
C GLY A 189 -20.37 -4.40 -5.10
N LYS A 190 -20.96 -5.28 -4.27
CA LYS A 190 -20.15 -6.24 -3.49
C LYS A 190 -19.87 -7.44 -4.40
N ILE A 191 -18.60 -7.66 -4.76
CA ILE A 191 -18.20 -8.93 -5.37
C ILE A 191 -18.52 -10.02 -4.34
N MET A 192 -19.54 -10.83 -4.61
CA MET A 192 -19.89 -11.99 -3.82
C MET A 192 -19.80 -13.20 -4.73
N GLU A 193 -18.66 -13.87 -4.69
CA GLU A 193 -18.55 -15.18 -5.31
C GLU A 193 -19.38 -16.18 -4.49
N ARG A 194 -20.39 -16.82 -5.08
CA ARG A 194 -21.10 -17.95 -4.49
C ARG A 194 -20.98 -19.16 -5.44
N GLY A 195 -20.63 -20.33 -4.89
CA GLY A 195 -20.55 -21.58 -5.65
C GLY A 195 -19.25 -21.79 -6.44
N LYS A 196 -19.31 -22.57 -7.53
CA LYS A 196 -18.14 -22.93 -8.35
C LYS A 196 -17.72 -21.75 -9.24
N VAL A 197 -16.59 -21.13 -8.93
CA VAL A 197 -16.01 -20.02 -9.72
C VAL A 197 -15.11 -20.56 -10.82
N SER A 198 -15.27 -20.13 -12.07
CA SER A 198 -14.37 -20.48 -13.18
C SER A 198 -13.05 -19.72 -13.08
N PHE A 199 -11.96 -20.22 -13.69
CA PHE A 199 -10.67 -19.51 -13.66
C PHE A 199 -10.77 -18.11 -14.30
N LYS A 200 -11.43 -18.00 -15.45
CA LYS A 200 -11.66 -16.72 -16.13
C LYS A 200 -12.42 -15.72 -15.25
N GLN A 201 -13.43 -16.21 -14.51
CA GLN A 201 -14.18 -15.38 -13.57
C GLN A 201 -13.31 -14.91 -12.40
N ALA A 202 -12.50 -15.80 -11.81
CA ALA A 202 -11.58 -15.44 -10.72
C ALA A 202 -10.55 -14.37 -11.15
N VAL A 203 -10.02 -14.46 -12.38
CA VAL A 203 -9.11 -13.44 -12.93
C VAL A 203 -9.84 -12.13 -13.17
N HIS A 204 -11.05 -12.17 -13.74
CA HIS A 204 -11.87 -10.96 -13.88
C HIS A 204 -12.14 -10.29 -12.53
N ASP A 205 -12.49 -11.07 -11.50
CA ASP A 205 -12.83 -10.56 -10.17
C ASP A 205 -11.60 -10.10 -9.36
N PHE A 206 -10.41 -10.59 -9.73
CA PHE A 206 -9.13 -10.08 -9.27
C PHE A 206 -8.90 -8.65 -9.80
N PHE A 207 -8.98 -8.44 -11.12
CA PHE A 207 -8.74 -7.14 -11.75
C PHE A 207 -9.88 -6.12 -11.53
N HIS A 208 -11.13 -6.57 -11.54
CA HIS A 208 -12.29 -5.72 -11.22
C HIS A 208 -12.34 -5.36 -9.73
N GLY A 209 -11.75 -6.22 -8.89
CA GLY A 209 -11.75 -6.08 -7.44
C GLY A 209 -10.46 -5.52 -6.84
N ILE A 210 -9.51 -4.98 -7.64
CA ILE A 210 -8.18 -4.54 -7.18
C ILE A 210 -8.23 -3.72 -5.88
N LEU A 211 -9.22 -2.82 -5.76
CA LEU A 211 -9.41 -1.97 -4.57
C LEU A 211 -10.77 -2.17 -3.87
N SER A 212 -11.44 -3.27 -4.19
CA SER A 212 -12.67 -3.66 -3.52
C SER A 212 -12.35 -4.35 -2.20
N PHE A 213 -12.10 -3.54 -1.16
CA PHE A 213 -12.02 -4.05 0.22
C PHE A 213 -13.38 -4.49 0.77
N GLY A 214 -14.47 -4.31 0.01
CA GLY A 214 -15.80 -4.87 0.27
C GLY A 214 -16.02 -6.20 -0.47
N GLY A 215 -16.99 -7.02 -0.02
CA GLY A 215 -17.36 -8.27 -0.69
C GLY A 215 -16.66 -9.53 -0.15
N ARG A 216 -16.95 -10.68 -0.75
CA ARG A 216 -16.42 -11.99 -0.34
C ARG A 216 -15.88 -12.72 -1.56
N SER A 217 -14.74 -13.40 -1.37
CA SER A 217 -14.15 -14.27 -2.39
C SER A 217 -14.11 -15.69 -1.85
N THR A 218 -14.58 -16.62 -2.67
CA THR A 218 -14.61 -18.04 -2.33
C THR A 218 -13.19 -18.58 -2.21
N ARG A 219 -13.03 -19.70 -1.49
CA ARG A 219 -11.74 -20.40 -1.45
C ARG A 219 -11.24 -20.74 -2.85
N ALA A 220 -12.12 -21.22 -3.72
CA ALA A 220 -11.76 -21.58 -5.09
C ALA A 220 -11.37 -20.35 -5.93
N GLY A 221 -12.08 -19.23 -5.80
CA GLY A 221 -11.74 -17.98 -6.49
C GLY A 221 -10.40 -17.42 -6.04
N TYR A 222 -10.15 -17.36 -4.73
CA TYR A 222 -8.88 -16.93 -4.16
C TYR A 222 -7.71 -17.75 -4.73
N TRP A 223 -7.71 -19.07 -4.57
CA TRP A 223 -6.59 -19.91 -5.02
C TRP A 223 -6.43 -19.91 -6.54
N LYS A 224 -7.52 -19.79 -7.32
CA LYS A 224 -7.43 -19.61 -8.78
C LYS A 224 -6.77 -18.30 -9.16
N SER A 225 -7.03 -17.21 -8.42
CA SER A 225 -6.30 -15.96 -8.64
C SER A 225 -4.82 -16.09 -8.25
N GLN A 226 -4.50 -16.79 -7.16
CA GLN A 226 -3.11 -17.03 -6.74
C GLN A 226 -2.31 -17.83 -7.78
N LEU A 227 -2.94 -18.79 -8.47
CA LEU A 227 -2.29 -19.54 -9.55
C LEU A 227 -1.83 -18.66 -10.72
N LEU A 228 -2.46 -17.51 -10.94
CA LEU A 228 -1.98 -16.52 -11.93
C LEU A 228 -0.85 -15.66 -11.36
N ILE A 229 -0.99 -15.24 -10.11
CA ILE A 229 -0.16 -14.18 -9.52
C ILE A 229 1.17 -14.70 -8.98
N ILE A 230 1.18 -15.88 -8.35
CA ILE A 230 2.41 -16.46 -7.79
C ILE A 230 3.49 -16.69 -8.87
N PRO A 231 3.19 -17.28 -10.04
CA PRO A 231 4.20 -17.42 -11.10
C PRO A 231 4.75 -16.08 -11.59
N ILE A 232 3.91 -15.05 -11.71
CA ILE A 232 4.35 -13.70 -12.09
C ILE A 232 5.35 -13.18 -11.06
N TYR A 233 5.04 -13.29 -9.76
CA TYR A 233 5.98 -12.90 -8.71
C TYR A 233 7.28 -13.71 -8.72
N ILE A 234 7.21 -15.04 -8.93
CA ILE A 234 8.41 -15.89 -8.99
C ILE A 234 9.30 -15.47 -10.17
N VAL A 235 8.72 -15.24 -11.35
CA VAL A 235 9.48 -14.79 -12.53
C VAL A 235 10.11 -13.43 -12.27
N VAL A 236 9.34 -12.49 -11.73
CA VAL A 236 9.81 -11.14 -11.45
C VAL A 236 10.91 -11.13 -10.39
N MET A 237 10.72 -11.83 -9.28
CA MET A 237 11.74 -11.99 -8.24
C MET A 237 12.97 -12.74 -8.77
N GLY A 238 12.77 -13.75 -9.62
CA GLY A 238 13.85 -14.46 -10.29
C GLY A 238 14.69 -13.55 -11.17
N ILE A 239 14.06 -12.62 -11.91
CA ILE A 239 14.75 -11.59 -12.69
C ILE A 239 15.54 -10.66 -11.76
N VAL A 240 14.93 -10.15 -10.69
CA VAL A 240 15.61 -9.27 -9.72
C VAL A 240 16.81 -9.97 -9.09
N ILE A 241 16.67 -11.22 -8.66
CA ILE A 241 17.75 -12.02 -8.08
C ILE A 241 18.85 -12.27 -9.12
N THR A 242 18.49 -12.64 -10.35
CA THR A 242 19.46 -12.89 -11.43
C THR A 242 20.25 -11.64 -11.76
N LEU A 243 19.58 -10.48 -11.88
CA LEU A 243 20.24 -9.19 -12.06
C LEU A 243 21.16 -8.86 -10.87
N THR A 244 20.73 -9.18 -9.66
CA THR A 244 21.53 -9.00 -8.43
C THR A 244 22.79 -9.84 -8.44
N VAL A 245 22.68 -11.13 -8.72
CA VAL A 245 23.81 -12.08 -8.77
C VAL A 245 24.73 -11.75 -9.94
N PHE A 246 24.20 -11.45 -11.12
CA PHE A 246 25.00 -11.06 -12.27
C PHE A 246 25.84 -9.83 -11.97
N THR A 247 25.21 -8.78 -11.43
CA THR A 247 25.92 -7.55 -11.02
C THR A 247 26.99 -7.88 -9.98
N PHE A 248 26.67 -8.63 -8.92
CA PHE A 248 27.62 -9.09 -7.90
C PHE A 248 28.86 -9.78 -8.50
N ASN A 249 28.66 -10.67 -9.47
CA ASN A 249 29.74 -11.40 -10.14
C ASN A 249 30.59 -10.48 -11.03
N THR A 250 29.96 -9.60 -11.82
CA THR A 250 30.69 -8.61 -12.65
C THR A 250 31.58 -7.72 -11.80
N ILE A 251 31.12 -7.33 -10.60
CA ILE A 251 31.88 -6.51 -9.66
C ILE A 251 33.05 -7.28 -9.06
N SER A 252 32.78 -8.50 -8.59
CA SER A 252 33.83 -9.35 -8.02
C SER A 252 34.95 -9.55 -9.05
N HIS A 253 34.59 -9.70 -10.33
CA HIS A 253 35.54 -9.76 -11.42
C HIS A 253 36.26 -8.43 -11.69
N ALA A 254 35.56 -7.29 -11.70
CA ALA A 254 36.17 -5.97 -11.86
C ALA A 254 37.16 -5.63 -10.72
N LEU A 255 36.81 -5.94 -9.47
CA LEU A 255 37.65 -5.72 -8.29
C LEU A 255 38.92 -6.58 -8.30
N THR A 256 38.87 -7.77 -8.89
CA THR A 256 40.02 -8.69 -8.98
C THR A 256 40.92 -8.40 -10.18
N THR A 257 40.42 -7.67 -11.19
CA THR A 257 41.15 -7.35 -12.42
C THR A 257 41.78 -5.95 -12.43
N MET A 258 41.52 -5.11 -11.43
CA MET A 258 42.13 -3.78 -11.25
C MET A 258 43.10 -3.76 -10.06
N PRO A 259 44.36 -4.23 -10.23
CA PRO A 259 45.34 -4.34 -9.14
C PRO A 259 45.90 -3.00 -8.63
N ASP A 260 45.76 -1.91 -9.39
CA ASP A 260 46.34 -0.60 -9.05
C ASP A 260 45.51 0.23 -8.05
N LEU A 261 44.40 -0.31 -7.56
CA LEU A 261 43.61 0.27 -6.47
C LEU A 261 44.25 -0.04 -5.11
N SER A 262 45.50 0.37 -4.96
CA SER A 262 46.27 0.19 -3.72
C SER A 262 45.62 0.95 -2.56
N PHE A 263 45.66 0.32 -1.38
CA PHE A 263 44.92 0.64 -0.15
C PHE A 263 45.10 2.06 0.43
N GLY A 264 45.94 2.93 -0.16
CA GLY A 264 46.10 4.34 0.23
C GLY A 264 44.96 5.25 -0.26
N ASP A 265 44.49 5.01 -1.48
CA ASP A 265 43.28 5.62 -2.09
C ASP A 265 42.11 4.61 -2.20
N GLY A 266 42.35 3.37 -1.77
CA GLY A 266 41.52 2.18 -2.02
C GLY A 266 40.17 2.15 -1.31
N LEU A 267 40.00 2.83 -0.17
CA LEU A 267 38.69 2.91 0.49
C LEU A 267 37.70 3.72 -0.37
N GLY A 268 38.14 4.82 -0.96
CA GLY A 268 37.29 5.70 -1.77
C GLY A 268 36.80 5.01 -3.04
N ALA A 269 37.69 4.31 -3.74
CA ALA A 269 37.34 3.54 -4.91
C ALA A 269 36.48 2.29 -4.59
N PHE A 270 36.77 1.59 -3.49
CA PHE A 270 35.94 0.49 -3.01
C PHE A 270 34.52 0.96 -2.68
N LEU A 271 34.38 2.08 -1.96
CA LEU A 271 33.08 2.70 -1.68
C LEU A 271 32.38 3.20 -2.96
N CYS A 272 33.11 3.77 -3.91
CA CYS A 272 32.56 4.16 -5.22
C CYS A 272 32.03 2.96 -6.00
N ILE A 273 32.76 1.83 -6.03
CA ILE A 273 32.31 0.60 -6.69
C ILE A 273 31.06 0.07 -5.98
N ILE A 274 31.06 -0.06 -4.65
CA ILE A 274 29.86 -0.46 -3.89
C ILE A 274 28.67 0.48 -4.16
N PHE A 275 28.91 1.79 -4.24
CA PHE A 275 27.87 2.78 -4.48
C PHE A 275 27.29 2.68 -5.89
N ILE A 276 28.12 2.54 -6.93
CA ILE A 276 27.68 2.31 -8.32
C ILE A 276 26.84 1.03 -8.42
N VAL A 277 27.16 0.03 -7.62
CA VAL A 277 26.51 -1.28 -7.58
C VAL A 277 25.16 -1.21 -6.88
N LEU A 278 25.10 -0.55 -5.73
CA LEU A 278 23.85 -0.28 -5.05
C LEU A 278 22.90 0.47 -6.00
N LEU A 279 23.41 1.45 -6.74
CA LEU A 279 22.63 2.17 -7.76
C LEU A 279 22.21 1.24 -8.92
N ALA A 280 23.07 0.36 -9.42
CA ALA A 280 22.80 -0.54 -10.54
C ALA A 280 21.72 -1.58 -10.23
N LEU A 281 21.57 -1.95 -8.96
CA LEU A 281 20.51 -2.84 -8.49
C LEU A 281 19.24 -2.07 -8.13
N LEU A 282 19.40 -0.89 -7.55
CA LEU A 282 18.30 -0.06 -7.08
C LEU A 282 17.46 0.51 -8.24
N GLY A 283 18.08 0.89 -9.37
CA GLY A 283 17.35 1.41 -10.53
C GLY A 283 16.34 0.41 -11.14
N PRO A 284 16.81 -0.72 -11.70
CA PRO A 284 15.94 -1.77 -12.22
C PRO A 284 15.04 -2.39 -11.15
N GLY A 285 15.54 -2.55 -9.92
CA GLY A 285 14.75 -3.04 -8.79
C GLY A 285 13.54 -2.14 -8.52
N LEU A 286 13.72 -0.83 -8.41
CA LEU A 286 12.63 0.12 -8.20
C LEU A 286 11.66 0.18 -9.38
N LEU A 287 12.14 0.06 -10.63
CA LEU A 287 11.27 -0.05 -11.80
C LEU A 287 10.35 -1.27 -11.70
N ILE A 288 10.94 -2.42 -11.43
CA ILE A 288 10.22 -3.69 -11.31
C ILE A 288 9.23 -3.65 -10.13
N THR A 289 9.68 -3.20 -8.96
CA THR A 289 8.83 -3.07 -7.77
C THR A 289 7.69 -2.10 -8.02
N GLY A 290 7.96 -0.93 -8.61
CA GLY A 290 6.95 0.07 -8.96
C GLY A 290 5.85 -0.51 -9.87
N LEU A 291 6.24 -1.24 -10.91
CA LEU A 291 5.30 -1.94 -11.80
C LEU A 291 4.48 -3.04 -11.09
N MET A 292 4.99 -3.58 -9.98
CA MET A 292 4.33 -4.64 -9.22
C MET A 292 3.40 -4.17 -8.12
N ILE A 293 3.48 -2.91 -7.69
CA ILE A 293 2.59 -2.34 -6.68
C ILE A 293 1.11 -2.58 -7.02
N PRO A 294 0.63 -2.34 -8.25
CA PRO A 294 -0.74 -2.66 -8.64
C PRO A 294 -1.18 -4.09 -8.35
N VAL A 295 -0.30 -5.05 -8.67
CA VAL A 295 -0.58 -6.47 -8.50
C VAL A 295 -0.53 -6.86 -7.03
N GLY A 296 0.37 -6.27 -6.24
CA GLY A 296 0.47 -6.48 -4.80
C GLY A 296 -0.77 -6.01 -4.07
N VAL A 297 -1.25 -4.82 -4.42
CA VAL A 297 -2.47 -4.26 -3.85
C VAL A 297 -3.70 -5.08 -4.24
N ALA A 298 -3.77 -5.52 -5.50
CA ALA A 298 -4.83 -6.43 -5.96
C ALA A 298 -4.83 -7.75 -5.17
N ASN A 299 -3.65 -8.32 -4.95
CA ASN A 299 -3.50 -9.53 -4.15
C ASN A 299 -4.00 -9.31 -2.71
N TRP A 300 -3.61 -8.18 -2.11
CA TRP A 300 -4.02 -7.82 -0.76
C TRP A 300 -5.53 -7.64 -0.62
N SER A 301 -6.20 -7.01 -1.59
CA SER A 301 -7.64 -6.84 -1.55
C SER A 301 -8.41 -8.17 -1.68
N VAL A 302 -7.92 -9.11 -2.48
CA VAL A 302 -8.51 -10.45 -2.60
C VAL A 302 -8.30 -11.23 -1.29
N MET A 303 -7.12 -11.09 -0.67
CA MET A 303 -6.81 -11.66 0.64
C MET A 303 -7.79 -11.17 1.72
N ILE A 304 -8.05 -9.86 1.78
CA ILE A 304 -9.05 -9.28 2.71
C ILE A 304 -10.45 -9.85 2.46
N ARG A 305 -10.86 -9.97 1.19
CA ARG A 305 -12.16 -10.56 0.83
C ARG A 305 -12.25 -12.02 1.24
N ARG A 306 -11.15 -12.78 1.13
CA ARG A 306 -11.07 -14.18 1.58
C ARG A 306 -11.16 -14.27 3.10
N LEU A 307 -10.37 -13.50 3.83
CA LEU A 307 -10.39 -13.52 5.30
C LEU A 307 -11.76 -13.15 5.86
N ARG A 308 -12.49 -12.24 5.20
CA ARG A 308 -13.87 -11.92 5.57
C ARG A 308 -14.83 -13.07 5.28
N ASP A 309 -14.64 -13.78 4.17
CA ASP A 309 -15.41 -14.97 3.85
C ASP A 309 -15.22 -16.09 4.88
N VAL A 310 -14.08 -16.13 5.57
CA VAL A 310 -13.84 -17.07 6.68
C VAL A 310 -14.57 -16.66 7.97
N GLY A 311 -15.00 -15.39 8.09
CA GLY A 311 -15.73 -14.87 9.24
C GLY A 311 -15.04 -13.77 10.02
N LEU A 312 -13.91 -13.23 9.54
CA LEU A 312 -13.23 -12.12 10.21
C LEU A 312 -13.82 -10.76 9.84
N LYS A 313 -13.97 -9.88 10.82
CA LYS A 313 -14.29 -8.46 10.57
C LYS A 313 -13.06 -7.70 10.09
N LEU A 314 -13.26 -6.68 9.27
CA LEU A 314 -12.17 -5.83 8.76
C LEU A 314 -11.38 -5.18 9.91
N LYS A 315 -12.05 -4.69 10.95
CA LYS A 315 -11.40 -4.10 12.14
C LYS A 315 -10.43 -5.11 12.79
N THR A 316 -10.82 -6.37 12.90
CA THR A 316 -10.02 -7.47 13.46
C THR A 316 -8.76 -7.75 12.65
N MET A 317 -8.86 -7.73 11.32
CA MET A 317 -7.70 -7.96 10.45
C MET A 317 -6.62 -6.89 10.66
N PHE A 318 -7.02 -5.62 10.73
CA PHE A 318 -6.08 -4.51 10.98
C PHE A 318 -5.49 -4.55 12.38
N ILE A 319 -6.26 -4.94 13.41
CA ILE A 319 -5.73 -5.17 14.76
C ILE A 319 -4.69 -6.30 14.71
N GLY A 320 -5.01 -7.41 14.05
CA GLY A 320 -4.10 -8.54 13.87
C GLY A 320 -2.80 -8.12 13.20
N TRP A 321 -2.87 -7.46 12.04
CA TRP A 321 -1.67 -6.96 11.36
C TRP A 321 -0.90 -5.92 12.16
N GLY A 322 -1.59 -5.07 12.93
CA GLY A 322 -0.93 -4.11 13.82
C GLY A 322 -0.15 -4.81 14.92
N ILE A 323 -0.71 -5.86 15.51
CA ILE A 323 -0.02 -6.70 16.50
C ILE A 323 1.17 -7.41 15.85
N MET A 324 1.00 -8.00 14.66
CA MET A 324 2.09 -8.66 13.94
C MET A 324 3.23 -7.68 13.66
N ALA A 325 2.95 -6.50 13.10
CA ALA A 325 3.98 -5.51 12.82
C ALA A 325 4.78 -5.06 14.07
N ILE A 326 4.12 -5.00 15.24
CA ILE A 326 4.79 -4.73 16.51
C ILE A 326 5.68 -5.90 16.92
N LEU A 327 5.16 -7.13 16.83
CA LEU A 327 5.92 -8.35 17.12
C LEU A 327 7.14 -8.46 16.20
N ASP A 328 6.98 -8.25 14.90
CA ASP A 328 8.07 -8.28 13.91
C ASP A 328 9.14 -7.25 14.26
N SER A 329 8.72 -6.02 14.61
CA SER A 329 9.65 -4.98 15.06
C SER A 329 10.44 -5.39 16.30
N ILE A 330 9.79 -6.02 17.29
CA ILE A 330 10.47 -6.49 18.51
C ILE A 330 11.46 -7.62 18.18
N ILE A 331 11.04 -8.56 17.33
CA ILE A 331 11.82 -9.74 16.96
C ILE A 331 13.04 -9.33 16.14
N TRP A 332 12.89 -8.37 15.25
CA TRP A 332 13.98 -7.76 14.50
C TRP A 332 15.07 -7.21 15.43
N GLU A 333 14.69 -6.45 16.45
CA GLU A 333 15.63 -5.90 17.44
C GLU A 333 16.29 -7.01 18.27
N ILE A 334 15.52 -7.99 18.75
CA ILE A 334 16.05 -9.12 19.53
C ILE A 334 17.09 -9.90 18.72
N PHE A 335 16.80 -10.23 17.47
CA PHE A 335 17.74 -10.99 16.64
C PHE A 335 18.97 -10.17 16.25
N THR A 336 18.81 -8.88 15.94
CA THR A 336 19.92 -7.98 15.64
C THR A 336 20.88 -7.87 16.83
N VAL A 337 20.36 -7.77 18.05
CA VAL A 337 21.16 -7.73 19.28
C VAL A 337 21.76 -9.09 19.62
N GLY A 338 21.00 -10.18 19.47
CA GLY A 338 21.40 -11.52 19.88
C GLY A 338 22.42 -12.20 18.96
N TYR A 339 22.35 -11.97 17.65
CA TYR A 339 23.19 -12.63 16.65
C TYR A 339 24.16 -11.68 15.92
N GLY A 340 24.16 -10.39 16.26
CA GLY A 340 24.87 -9.35 15.51
C GLY A 340 24.17 -8.99 14.19
N SER A 341 24.55 -7.86 13.60
CA SER A 341 23.78 -7.22 12.50
C SER A 341 23.48 -8.13 11.29
N PRO A 342 24.45 -8.77 10.61
CA PRO A 342 24.14 -9.48 9.37
C PRO A 342 23.34 -10.76 9.60
N GLN A 343 23.71 -11.51 10.64
CA GLN A 343 23.10 -12.80 10.93
C GLN A 343 21.75 -12.64 11.63
N GLY A 344 21.61 -11.66 12.52
CA GLY A 344 20.35 -11.29 13.15
C GLY A 344 19.30 -10.83 12.15
N MET A 345 19.69 -10.00 11.17
CA MET A 345 18.78 -9.57 10.09
C MET A 345 18.28 -10.77 9.26
N LEU A 346 19.14 -11.75 8.98
CA LEU A 346 18.75 -12.93 8.21
C LEU A 346 17.76 -13.81 9.00
N TRP A 347 17.99 -14.01 10.29
CA TRP A 347 17.05 -14.74 11.16
C TRP A 347 15.71 -14.02 11.32
N ALA A 348 15.74 -12.69 11.43
CA ALA A 348 14.52 -11.88 11.47
C ALA A 348 13.71 -12.01 10.17
N LEU A 349 14.37 -11.94 9.01
CA LEU A 349 13.70 -12.18 7.72
C LEU A 349 13.09 -13.59 7.63
N LEU A 350 13.83 -14.63 8.05
CA LEU A 350 13.30 -16.00 8.07
C LEU A 350 12.07 -16.14 8.98
N TRP A 351 12.07 -15.42 10.11
CA TRP A 351 10.92 -15.38 11.02
C TRP A 351 9.71 -14.71 10.37
N GLU A 352 9.89 -13.48 9.86
CA GLU A 352 8.85 -12.70 9.18
C GLU A 352 8.23 -13.51 8.03
N PHE A 353 9.07 -14.10 7.16
CA PHE A 353 8.56 -14.93 6.06
C PHE A 353 7.99 -16.26 6.52
N GLY A 354 8.52 -16.89 7.56
CA GLY A 354 8.10 -18.21 7.98
C GLY A 354 6.75 -18.19 8.69
N ILE A 355 6.65 -17.41 9.76
CA ILE A 355 5.49 -17.45 10.65
C ILE A 355 4.32 -16.67 10.08
N ASP A 356 4.54 -15.48 9.53
CA ASP A 356 3.44 -14.69 8.98
C ASP A 356 2.79 -15.39 7.80
N LEU A 357 3.61 -15.93 6.90
CA LEU A 357 3.12 -16.67 5.74
C LEU A 357 2.37 -17.94 6.19
N THR A 358 2.87 -18.64 7.21
CA THR A 358 2.19 -19.82 7.76
C THR A 358 0.83 -19.44 8.35
N ILE A 359 0.77 -18.41 9.20
CA ILE A 359 -0.47 -17.92 9.81
C ILE A 359 -1.46 -17.48 8.72
N GLN A 360 -0.99 -16.71 7.73
CA GLN A 360 -1.82 -16.26 6.61
C GLN A 360 -2.36 -17.46 5.81
N ILE A 361 -1.52 -18.43 5.45
CA ILE A 361 -1.94 -19.63 4.71
C ILE A 361 -2.98 -20.42 5.49
N ILE A 362 -2.80 -20.60 6.80
CA ILE A 362 -3.77 -21.30 7.65
C ILE A 362 -5.13 -20.62 7.54
N PHE A 363 -5.18 -19.29 7.76
CA PHE A 363 -6.45 -18.56 7.68
C PHE A 363 -7.06 -18.59 6.28
N LEU A 364 -6.26 -18.50 5.22
CA LEU A 364 -6.74 -18.50 3.83
C LEU A 364 -7.27 -19.86 3.38
N CYS A 365 -6.82 -20.95 4.01
CA CYS A 365 -7.25 -22.32 3.74
C CYS A 365 -8.54 -22.73 4.46
N LEU A 366 -8.94 -22.02 5.52
CA LEU A 366 -10.16 -22.33 6.28
C LEU A 366 -11.43 -22.27 5.41
N PRO A 367 -12.47 -23.07 5.72
CA PRO A 367 -13.74 -23.01 5.01
C PRO A 367 -14.49 -21.68 5.25
N THR A 368 -15.42 -21.38 4.36
CA THR A 368 -16.31 -20.20 4.49
C THR A 368 -17.07 -20.26 5.82
N GLY A 369 -17.09 -19.14 6.55
CA GLY A 369 -17.76 -19.04 7.85
C GLY A 369 -17.14 -19.87 8.98
N ALA A 370 -15.95 -20.47 8.79
CA ALA A 370 -15.31 -21.31 9.81
C ALA A 370 -15.12 -20.60 11.16
N MET A 371 -14.85 -19.29 11.11
CA MET A 371 -14.65 -18.45 12.29
C MET A 371 -15.86 -17.55 12.60
N ALA A 372 -16.94 -17.66 11.83
CA ALA A 372 -18.14 -16.90 12.11
C ALA A 372 -18.78 -17.41 13.42
N THR A 373 -19.34 -16.50 14.21
CA THR A 373 -19.91 -16.82 15.52
C THR A 373 -21.43 -16.71 15.50
N GLN A 374 -22.14 -17.45 16.36
CA GLN A 374 -23.58 -17.26 16.54
C GLN A 374 -23.92 -16.00 17.35
N LYS A 375 -22.93 -15.38 17.99
CA LYS A 375 -23.12 -14.18 18.81
C LYS A 375 -23.24 -12.95 17.92
N GLU A 376 -24.39 -12.30 17.98
CA GLU A 376 -24.73 -11.15 17.14
C GLU A 376 -23.75 -9.96 17.31
N ASN A 377 -23.24 -9.76 18.52
CA ASN A 377 -22.34 -8.66 18.90
C ASN A 377 -20.89 -9.10 19.14
N SER A 378 -20.36 -10.06 18.39
CA SER A 378 -18.93 -10.38 18.47
C SER A 378 -18.08 -9.20 17.98
N ILE A 379 -17.09 -8.78 18.78
CA ILE A 379 -16.16 -7.70 18.40
C ILE A 379 -15.30 -8.13 17.21
N PHE A 380 -14.88 -9.41 17.20
CA PHE A 380 -13.83 -9.90 16.30
C PHE A 380 -14.36 -10.64 15.07
N PHE A 381 -15.51 -11.30 15.20
CA PHE A 381 -16.02 -12.22 14.19
C PHE A 381 -17.37 -11.78 13.64
N GLU A 382 -17.64 -12.11 12.38
CA GLU A 382 -18.95 -11.92 11.75
C GLU A 382 -19.99 -12.91 12.30
N ASN A 383 -21.27 -12.52 12.22
CA ASN A 383 -22.38 -13.37 12.62
C ASN A 383 -22.58 -14.47 11.55
N LYS A 384 -22.74 -15.73 11.99
CA LYS A 384 -23.07 -16.87 11.12
C LYS A 384 -24.29 -16.64 10.24
N ALA A 385 -25.27 -15.85 10.68
CA ALA A 385 -26.47 -15.53 9.89
C ALA A 385 -26.20 -14.78 8.57
N ILE A 386 -24.99 -14.24 8.39
CA ILE A 386 -24.58 -13.50 7.19
C ILE A 386 -23.96 -14.45 6.14
N PHE A 387 -23.68 -15.71 6.48
CA PHE A 387 -23.08 -16.73 5.61
C PHE A 387 -24.15 -17.71 5.14
#